data_AF-A0A9D1ZSL2-F1
#
_entry.id   AF-A0A9D1ZSL2-F1
#
_cell.length_a   1.000
_cell.length_b   1.000
_cell.length_c   1.000
_cell.angle_alpha   90.00
_cell.angle_beta   90.00
_cell.angle_gamma   90.00
#
_symmetry.space_group_name_H-M   'P 1'
#
loop_
_entity.id
_entity.type
_entity.pdbx_description
1 polymer ?
#
loop_
_entity_poly.entity_id
_entity_poly.type
_entity_poly.pdbx_seq_one_letter_code
_entity_poly.pdbx_strand_id
1 'polypeptide(L)'
;MQYSELLDMLLTTQHEAGQRELPFYIIGAGLPSVPTRLGEIKTYAERLFSYRDIGALTPEATRRAFIEPIRRPGVHIVESALEKVTVASQGYPYFIQQYGQAIWNSAAQQAITDDDVLAGLAVGRSELDSGFYLTRWQRTTDAEQGYLVAMARVMKGQVARTGEIAEALGKTANGTSVVRKSLIEKGLVYSPGLGQLAFTVPGMQDFVLRQAGQV
;
A
#
# COMPACT_ATOMS: atom_id res chain seq x y z
N MET A 1 -3.98 -23.13 14.93
CA MET A 1 -3.85 -22.00 15.87
C MET A 1 -4.40 -20.78 15.18
N GLN A 2 -5.57 -20.30 15.61
CA GLN A 2 -6.19 -19.12 15.00
C GLN A 2 -5.34 -17.89 15.35
N TYR A 3 -5.16 -16.97 14.39
CA TYR A 3 -4.39 -15.72 14.56
C TYR A 3 -4.77 -14.93 15.83
N SER A 4 -6.02 -15.07 16.27
CA SER A 4 -6.55 -14.49 17.52
C SER A 4 -5.93 -15.07 18.79
N GLU A 5 -5.59 -16.36 18.84
CA GLU A 5 -5.02 -17.01 20.03
C GLU A 5 -3.60 -16.54 20.29
N LEU A 6 -2.80 -16.39 19.24
CA LEU A 6 -1.41 -15.90 19.38
C LEU A 6 -1.41 -14.45 19.86
N LEU A 7 -2.26 -13.59 19.29
CA LEU A 7 -2.41 -12.21 19.73
C LEU A 7 -2.87 -12.12 21.18
N ASP A 8 -3.84 -12.95 21.59
CA ASP A 8 -4.30 -13.02 22.97
C ASP A 8 -3.16 -13.35 23.95
N MET A 9 -2.33 -14.34 23.63
CA MET A 9 -1.16 -14.69 24.45
C MET A 9 -0.12 -13.58 24.50
N LEU A 10 0.16 -12.92 23.36
CA LEU A 10 1.10 -11.79 23.30
C LEU A 10 0.62 -10.62 24.16
N LEU A 11 -0.66 -10.29 24.09
CA LEU A 11 -1.28 -9.22 24.89
C LEU A 11 -1.23 -9.54 26.39
N THR A 12 -1.54 -10.78 26.76
CA THR A 12 -1.50 -11.23 28.15
C THR A 12 -0.07 -11.19 28.70
N THR A 13 0.90 -11.69 27.92
CA THR A 13 2.32 -11.70 28.30
C THR A 13 2.85 -10.27 28.48
N GLN A 14 2.54 -9.35 27.55
CA GLN A 14 2.93 -7.95 27.68
C GLN A 14 2.34 -7.29 28.92
N HIS A 15 1.08 -7.58 29.24
CA HIS A 15 0.43 -7.04 30.43
C HIS A 15 1.11 -7.52 31.72
N GLU A 16 1.35 -8.83 31.84
CA GLU A 16 2.04 -9.40 33.00
C GLU A 16 3.48 -8.89 33.14
N ALA A 17 4.22 -8.78 32.02
CA ALA A 17 5.58 -8.27 32.04
C ALA A 17 5.63 -6.80 32.48
N GLY A 18 4.66 -5.98 32.06
CA GLY A 18 4.50 -4.60 32.52
C GLY A 18 4.20 -4.50 34.02
N GLN A 19 3.35 -5.37 34.56
CA GLN A 19 3.06 -5.42 36.01
C GLN A 19 4.27 -5.82 36.85
N ARG A 20 5.18 -6.61 36.28
CA ARG A 20 6.42 -7.07 36.94
C ARG A 20 7.63 -6.17 36.65
N GLU A 21 7.43 -5.05 35.97
CA GLU A 21 8.50 -4.12 35.57
C GLU A 21 9.64 -4.80 34.78
N LEU A 22 9.32 -5.83 34.00
CA LEU A 22 10.30 -6.54 33.19
C LEU A 22 10.64 -5.74 31.92
N PRO A 23 11.89 -5.78 31.42
CA PRO A 23 12.29 -5.12 30.18
C PRO A 23 11.81 -5.90 28.94
N PHE A 24 10.50 -6.04 28.80
CA PHE A 24 9.85 -6.78 27.73
C PHE A 24 9.04 -5.82 26.86
N TYR A 25 9.30 -5.87 25.55
CA TYR A 25 8.69 -4.99 24.57
C TYR A 25 8.17 -5.80 23.39
N ILE A 26 6.93 -5.52 22.99
CA ILE A 26 6.36 -5.99 21.74
C ILE A 26 6.28 -4.82 20.76
N ILE A 27 6.88 -4.99 19.59
CA ILE A 27 6.83 -4.05 18.47
C ILE A 27 6.19 -4.77 17.29
N GLY A 28 5.15 -4.16 16.72
CA GLY A 28 4.41 -4.72 15.58
C GLY A 28 4.05 -3.64 14.57
N ALA A 29 3.84 -4.07 13.33
CA ALA A 29 3.33 -3.24 12.25
C ALA A 29 2.18 -3.97 11.56
N GLY A 30 1.19 -3.22 11.06
CA GLY A 30 0.05 -3.77 10.36
C GLY A 30 -0.82 -2.68 9.75
N LEU A 31 -1.97 -3.07 9.23
CA LEU A 31 -2.93 -2.13 8.64
C LEU A 31 -3.50 -1.17 9.70
N PRO A 32 -4.06 -0.01 9.30
CA PRO A 32 -4.66 0.95 10.23
C PRO A 32 -5.77 0.39 11.13
N SER A 33 -6.29 -0.80 10.83
CA SER A 33 -7.30 -1.51 11.64
C SER A 33 -6.73 -2.25 12.85
N VAL A 34 -5.41 -2.28 13.05
CA VAL A 34 -4.76 -2.95 14.18
C VAL A 34 -5.29 -2.49 15.54
N PRO A 35 -5.42 -1.18 15.85
CA PRO A 35 -5.90 -0.74 17.17
C PRO A 35 -7.29 -1.31 17.50
N THR A 36 -8.23 -1.23 16.54
CA THR A 36 -9.58 -1.77 16.69
C THR A 36 -9.57 -3.27 16.94
N ARG A 37 -8.79 -4.04 16.18
CA ARG A 37 -8.69 -5.50 16.35
C ARG A 37 -8.11 -5.88 17.71
N LEU A 38 -7.14 -5.13 18.23
CA LEU A 38 -6.58 -5.40 19.54
C LEU A 38 -7.60 -5.11 20.66
N GLY A 39 -8.39 -4.04 20.53
CA GLY A 39 -9.47 -3.71 21.45
C GLY A 39 -10.59 -4.77 21.50
N GLU A 40 -10.93 -5.37 20.35
CA GLU A 40 -11.88 -6.49 20.26
C GLU A 40 -11.40 -7.75 21.00
N ILE A 41 -10.08 -8.00 21.04
CA ILE A 41 -9.49 -9.16 21.74
C ILE A 41 -9.36 -8.87 23.25
N LYS A 42 -8.81 -7.71 23.62
CA LYS A 42 -8.72 -7.23 25.01
C LYS A 42 -8.99 -5.74 25.05
N THR A 43 -10.01 -5.33 25.80
CA THR A 43 -10.40 -3.93 25.95
C THR A 43 -9.30 -3.04 26.53
N TYR A 44 -8.36 -3.59 27.31
CA TYR A 44 -7.21 -2.83 27.83
C TYR A 44 -6.06 -2.67 26.82
N ALA A 45 -6.06 -3.39 25.70
CA ALA A 45 -4.97 -3.36 24.72
C ALA A 45 -4.79 -1.98 24.10
N GLU A 46 -5.86 -1.20 23.97
CA GLU A 46 -5.83 0.18 23.46
C GLU A 46 -4.90 1.11 24.26
N ARG A 47 -4.71 0.82 25.57
CA ARG A 47 -3.84 1.61 26.46
C ARG A 47 -2.46 0.98 26.65
N LEU A 48 -2.26 -0.24 26.15
CA LEU A 48 -1.04 -1.01 26.36
C LEU A 48 0.06 -0.66 25.34
N PHE A 49 -0.31 -0.09 24.19
CA PHE A 49 0.63 0.21 23.09
C PHE A 49 0.64 1.68 22.71
N SER A 50 1.79 2.12 22.20
CA SER A 50 1.91 3.37 21.44
C SER A 50 1.64 3.07 19.97
N TYR A 51 0.57 3.63 19.41
CA TYR A 51 0.28 3.55 17.99
C TYR A 51 0.97 4.68 17.24
N ARG A 52 1.66 4.34 16.15
CA ARG A 52 2.27 5.32 15.24
C ARG A 52 1.93 4.93 13.81
N ASP A 53 1.42 5.90 13.07
CA ASP A 53 1.13 5.72 11.66
C ASP A 53 2.42 5.78 10.86
N ILE A 54 2.64 4.75 10.04
CA ILE A 54 3.76 4.69 9.08
C ILE A 54 3.13 4.76 7.69
N GLY A 55 3.15 5.96 7.10
CA GLY A 55 2.62 6.22 5.76
C GLY A 55 3.70 6.28 4.69
N ALA A 56 3.30 6.79 3.51
CA ALA A 56 4.24 7.18 2.47
C ALA A 56 5.22 8.25 2.97
N LEU A 57 6.39 8.32 2.34
CA LEU A 57 7.38 9.38 2.60
C LEU A 57 6.78 10.74 2.24
N THR A 58 7.17 11.77 2.99
CA THR A 58 6.86 13.16 2.61
C THR A 58 7.59 13.53 1.32
N PRO A 59 7.12 14.53 0.56
CA PRO A 59 7.80 14.98 -0.65
C PRO A 59 9.30 15.24 -0.44
N GLU A 60 9.69 15.84 0.68
CA GLU A 60 11.08 16.13 1.02
C GLU A 60 11.89 14.86 1.28
N ALA A 61 11.31 13.90 2.02
CA ALA A 61 11.94 12.62 2.28
C ALA A 61 12.09 11.79 1.00
N THR A 62 11.08 11.79 0.13
CA THR A 62 11.11 11.15 -1.19
C THR A 62 12.20 11.75 -2.07
N ARG A 63 12.29 13.08 -2.14
CA ARG A 63 13.34 13.76 -2.90
C ARG A 63 14.73 13.39 -2.41
N ARG A 64 14.95 13.38 -1.08
CA ARG A 64 16.22 12.91 -0.50
C ARG A 64 16.53 11.47 -0.87
N ALA A 65 15.54 10.59 -0.86
CA ALA A 65 15.70 9.18 -1.20
C ALA A 65 16.17 8.96 -2.66
N PHE A 66 15.87 9.88 -3.58
CA PHE A 66 16.46 9.89 -4.91
C PHE A 66 17.83 10.58 -4.95
N ILE A 67 17.94 11.77 -4.37
CA ILE A 67 19.16 12.59 -4.45
C ILE A 67 20.36 11.90 -3.81
N GLU A 68 20.21 11.34 -2.61
CA GLU A 68 21.34 10.83 -1.83
C GLU A 68 22.07 9.67 -2.53
N PRO A 69 21.38 8.64 -3.07
CA PRO A 69 22.04 7.60 -3.85
C PRO A 69 22.70 8.13 -5.14
N ILE A 70 22.03 9.05 -5.85
CA ILE A 70 22.53 9.63 -7.11
C ILE A 70 23.81 10.46 -6.89
N ARG A 71 23.89 11.19 -5.78
CA ARG A 71 25.04 12.05 -5.47
C ARG A 71 26.28 11.30 -5.00
N ARG A 72 26.16 10.10 -4.44
CA ARG A 72 27.31 9.32 -3.95
C ARG A 72 28.41 9.10 -5.01
N PRO A 73 28.09 8.72 -6.26
CA PRO A 73 29.07 8.63 -7.34
C PRO A 73 29.36 9.97 -8.06
N GLY A 74 28.88 11.11 -7.54
CA GLY A 74 29.09 12.43 -8.14
C GLY A 74 28.11 12.79 -9.27
N VAL A 75 27.04 12.02 -9.45
CA VAL A 75 25.99 12.33 -10.45
C VAL A 75 24.99 13.30 -9.84
N HIS A 76 24.32 14.09 -10.69
CA HIS A 76 23.26 15.00 -10.27
C HIS A 76 21.96 14.71 -11.03
N ILE A 77 20.82 15.05 -10.45
CA ILE A 77 19.52 15.00 -11.10
C ILE A 77 19.01 16.43 -11.26
N VAL A 78 18.49 16.78 -12.44
CA VAL A 78 17.91 18.10 -12.66
C VAL A 78 16.61 18.25 -11.87
N GLU A 79 16.32 19.47 -11.42
CA GLU A 79 15.21 19.72 -10.49
C GLU A 79 13.84 19.30 -11.07
N SER A 80 13.60 19.58 -12.35
CA SER A 80 12.40 19.18 -13.08
C SER A 80 12.23 17.66 -13.17
N ALA A 81 13.32 16.92 -13.38
CA ALA A 81 13.34 15.46 -13.43
C ALA A 81 13.06 14.86 -12.04
N LEU A 82 13.64 15.46 -11.00
CA LEU A 82 13.42 15.08 -9.61
C LEU A 82 11.96 15.28 -9.20
N GLU A 83 11.34 16.39 -9.59
CA GLU A 83 9.92 16.64 -9.34
C GLU A 83 9.04 15.56 -9.98
N LYS A 84 9.28 15.24 -11.25
CA LYS A 84 8.54 14.20 -11.99
C LYS A 84 8.61 12.84 -11.30
N VAL A 85 9.80 12.36 -10.97
CA VAL A 85 9.96 11.04 -10.31
C VAL A 85 9.41 11.04 -8.88
N THR A 86 9.53 12.16 -8.16
CA THR A 86 8.95 12.34 -6.82
C THR A 86 7.43 12.16 -6.86
N VAL A 87 6.75 12.87 -7.76
CA VAL A 87 5.30 12.77 -7.95
C VAL A 87 4.90 11.36 -8.37
N ALA A 88 5.59 10.78 -9.35
CA ALA A 88 5.27 9.44 -9.85
C ALA A 88 5.41 8.34 -8.77
N SER A 89 6.39 8.48 -7.87
CA SER A 89 6.61 7.51 -6.79
C SER A 89 5.55 7.53 -5.69
N GLN A 90 4.76 8.61 -5.59
CA GLN A 90 3.75 8.84 -4.53
C GLN A 90 4.31 8.64 -3.10
N GLY A 91 5.62 8.84 -2.91
CA GLY A 91 6.31 8.60 -1.65
C GLY A 91 6.35 7.13 -1.20
N TYR A 92 5.97 6.18 -2.06
CA TYR A 92 5.95 4.76 -1.72
C TYR A 92 7.36 4.16 -1.82
N PRO A 93 7.96 3.64 -0.74
CA PRO A 93 9.38 3.21 -0.71
C PRO A 93 9.78 2.28 -1.86
N TYR A 94 8.92 1.30 -2.17
CA TYR A 94 9.20 0.36 -3.25
C TYR A 94 9.20 1.03 -4.62
N PHE A 95 8.32 2.01 -4.88
CA PHE A 95 8.29 2.72 -6.16
C PHE A 95 9.49 3.65 -6.30
N ILE A 96 9.94 4.27 -5.21
CA ILE A 96 11.18 5.04 -5.18
C ILE A 96 12.35 4.17 -5.61
N GLN A 97 12.44 2.94 -5.08
CA GLN A 97 13.50 2.00 -5.44
C GLN A 97 13.39 1.54 -6.91
N GLN A 98 12.20 1.13 -7.35
CA GLN A 98 11.99 0.64 -8.71
C GLN A 98 12.25 1.72 -9.76
N TYR A 99 11.66 2.91 -9.60
CA TYR A 99 11.92 4.02 -10.51
C TYR A 99 13.37 4.48 -10.43
N GLY A 100 13.95 4.57 -9.23
CA GLY A 100 15.35 4.95 -9.05
C GLY A 100 16.30 4.01 -9.77
N GLN A 101 16.07 2.69 -9.68
CA GLN A 101 16.85 1.68 -10.39
C GLN A 101 16.68 1.79 -11.91
N ALA A 102 15.45 1.90 -12.40
CA ALA A 102 15.17 2.01 -13.83
C ALA A 102 15.82 3.25 -14.45
N ILE A 103 15.70 4.40 -13.78
CA ILE A 103 16.32 5.67 -14.20
C ILE A 103 17.84 5.56 -14.18
N TRP A 104 18.41 5.01 -13.11
CA TRP A 104 19.85 4.84 -12.98
C TRP A 104 20.45 3.98 -14.11
N ASN A 105 19.74 2.92 -14.50
CA ASN A 105 20.18 2.02 -15.55
C ASN A 105 20.06 2.64 -16.96
N SER A 106 19.18 3.61 -17.16
CA SER A 106 18.97 4.26 -18.47
C SER A 106 19.76 5.56 -18.63
N ALA A 107 20.14 6.23 -17.54
CA ALA A 107 20.73 7.57 -17.58
C ALA A 107 22.21 7.60 -18.02
N ALA A 108 22.62 8.70 -18.64
CA ALA A 108 24.01 9.00 -18.92
C ALA A 108 24.81 9.40 -17.65
N GLN A 109 26.13 9.17 -17.64
CA GLN A 109 26.97 9.15 -16.43
C GLN A 109 27.27 10.51 -15.76
N GLN A 110 26.63 11.61 -16.13
CA GLN A 110 26.96 12.95 -15.59
C GLN A 110 25.76 13.67 -14.96
N ALA A 111 24.61 13.64 -15.62
CA ALA A 111 23.39 14.24 -15.10
C ALA A 111 22.17 13.45 -15.56
N ILE A 112 21.26 13.19 -14.64
CA ILE A 112 19.94 12.61 -14.91
C ILE A 112 19.02 13.76 -15.35
N THR A 113 18.56 13.67 -16.59
CA THR A 113 17.70 14.65 -17.26
C THR A 113 16.23 14.24 -17.19
N ASP A 114 15.36 15.11 -17.70
CA ASP A 114 13.93 14.83 -17.82
C ASP A 114 13.67 13.62 -18.73
N ASP A 115 14.43 13.45 -19.81
CA ASP A 115 14.26 12.34 -20.75
C ASP A 115 14.66 11.01 -20.11
N ASP A 116 15.75 11.00 -19.33
CA ASP A 116 16.17 9.82 -18.56
C ASP A 116 15.09 9.40 -17.55
N VAL A 117 14.47 10.37 -16.88
CA VAL A 117 13.37 10.10 -15.94
C VAL A 117 12.14 9.59 -16.67
N LEU A 118 11.76 10.18 -17.80
CA LEU A 118 10.60 9.72 -18.56
C LEU A 118 10.80 8.28 -19.06
N ALA A 119 11.98 7.96 -19.57
CA ALA A 119 12.34 6.60 -20.00
C ALA A 119 12.32 5.62 -18.81
N GLY A 120 12.98 5.97 -17.71
CA GLY A 120 13.03 5.14 -16.51
C GLY A 120 11.66 4.93 -15.85
N LEU A 121 10.79 5.94 -15.85
CA LEU A 121 9.40 5.81 -15.38
C LEU A 121 8.58 4.86 -16.25
N ALA A 122 8.76 4.90 -17.57
CA ALA A 122 8.08 3.97 -18.48
C ALA A 122 8.51 2.51 -18.22
N VAL A 123 9.83 2.27 -18.08
CA VAL A 123 10.39 0.96 -17.75
C VAL A 123 9.90 0.49 -16.37
N GLY A 124 10.09 1.30 -15.34
CA GLY A 124 9.69 0.94 -13.97
C GLY A 124 8.19 0.71 -13.86
N ARG A 125 7.35 1.45 -14.59
CA ARG A 125 5.90 1.19 -14.62
C ARG A 125 5.58 -0.15 -15.27
N SER A 126 6.26 -0.51 -16.34
CA SER A 126 6.11 -1.83 -16.99
C SER A 126 6.51 -2.97 -16.05
N GLU A 127 7.60 -2.80 -15.29
CA GLU A 127 8.05 -3.77 -14.28
C GLU A 127 7.06 -3.90 -13.12
N LEU A 128 6.51 -2.77 -12.64
CA LEU A 128 5.44 -2.79 -11.64
C LEU A 128 4.17 -3.49 -12.15
N ASP A 129 3.75 -3.21 -13.38
CA ASP A 129 2.57 -3.83 -14.00
C ASP A 129 2.77 -5.35 -14.15
N SER A 130 3.89 -5.79 -14.74
CA SER A 130 4.16 -7.21 -15.01
C SER A 130 4.52 -8.04 -13.77
N GLY A 131 5.09 -7.42 -12.73
CA GLY A 131 5.49 -8.11 -11.50
C GLY A 131 4.59 -7.77 -10.32
N PHE A 132 4.67 -6.53 -9.85
CA PHE A 132 4.09 -6.13 -8.56
C PHE A 132 2.56 -6.17 -8.52
N TYR A 133 1.90 -5.64 -9.55
CA TYR A 133 0.43 -5.60 -9.63
C TYR A 133 -0.14 -6.91 -10.19
N LEU A 134 0.44 -7.45 -11.27
CA LEU A 134 -0.06 -8.68 -11.89
C LEU A 134 -0.07 -9.86 -10.92
N THR A 135 0.96 -10.04 -10.10
CA THR A 135 0.99 -11.13 -9.10
C THR A 135 -0.14 -11.03 -8.07
N ARG A 136 -0.51 -9.80 -7.69
CA ARG A 136 -1.65 -9.52 -6.80
C ARG A 136 -2.97 -9.81 -7.50
N TRP A 137 -3.09 -9.42 -8.76
CA TRP A 137 -4.26 -9.67 -9.60
C TRP A 137 -4.50 -11.16 -9.85
N GLN A 138 -3.46 -11.92 -10.23
CA GLN A 138 -3.57 -13.35 -10.51
C GLN A 138 -3.97 -14.20 -9.29
N ARG A 139 -3.79 -13.66 -8.08
CA ARG A 139 -4.25 -14.28 -6.83
C ARG A 139 -5.73 -14.07 -6.55
N THR A 140 -6.44 -13.36 -7.42
CA THR A 140 -7.87 -13.08 -7.29
C THR A 140 -8.72 -13.97 -8.19
N THR A 141 -9.87 -14.41 -7.67
CA THR A 141 -10.89 -15.12 -8.45
C THR A 141 -11.64 -14.16 -9.37
N ASP A 142 -12.37 -14.66 -10.36
CA ASP A 142 -13.16 -13.82 -11.28
C ASP A 142 -14.16 -12.91 -10.54
N ALA A 143 -14.76 -13.41 -9.46
CA ALA A 143 -15.67 -12.62 -8.63
C ALA A 143 -14.95 -11.49 -7.88
N GLU A 144 -13.73 -11.74 -7.42
CA GLU A 144 -12.87 -10.74 -6.77
C GLU A 144 -12.35 -9.72 -7.78
N GLN A 145 -11.94 -10.14 -8.98
CA GLN A 145 -11.56 -9.25 -10.08
C GLN A 145 -12.72 -8.33 -10.44
N GLY A 146 -13.92 -8.87 -10.63
CA GLY A 146 -15.13 -8.07 -10.87
C GLY A 146 -15.38 -7.04 -9.77
N TYR A 147 -15.16 -7.41 -8.50
CA TYR A 147 -15.29 -6.49 -7.38
C TYR A 147 -14.23 -5.38 -7.41
N LEU A 148 -12.96 -5.71 -7.67
CA LEU A 148 -11.89 -4.72 -7.79
C LEU A 148 -12.12 -3.76 -8.95
N VAL A 149 -12.63 -4.25 -10.09
CA VAL A 149 -12.99 -3.42 -11.25
C VAL A 149 -14.13 -2.47 -10.92
N ALA A 150 -15.21 -2.98 -10.31
CA ALA A 150 -16.32 -2.15 -9.87
C ALA A 150 -15.85 -1.08 -8.88
N MET A 151 -15.01 -1.46 -7.91
CA MET A 151 -14.36 -0.54 -6.97
C MET A 151 -13.55 0.52 -7.70
N ALA A 152 -12.63 0.14 -8.58
CA ALA A 152 -11.77 1.08 -9.30
C ALA A 152 -12.56 2.10 -10.14
N ARG A 153 -13.72 1.71 -10.68
CA ARG A 153 -14.61 2.59 -11.47
C ARG A 153 -15.39 3.60 -10.62
N VAL A 154 -15.80 3.23 -9.41
CA VAL A 154 -16.62 4.10 -8.53
C VAL A 154 -15.80 4.89 -7.51
N MET A 155 -14.49 4.62 -7.41
CA MET A 155 -13.59 5.33 -6.49
C MET A 155 -13.63 6.85 -6.70
N LYS A 156 -13.68 7.58 -5.57
CA LYS A 156 -13.62 9.05 -5.51
C LYS A 156 -12.42 9.42 -4.65
N GLY A 157 -11.36 9.91 -5.29
CA GLY A 157 -10.06 10.06 -4.63
C GLY A 157 -9.48 8.69 -4.29
N GLN A 158 -9.06 8.48 -3.03
CA GLN A 158 -8.42 7.24 -2.59
C GLN A 158 -9.40 6.20 -2.01
N VAL A 159 -10.71 6.49 -2.00
CA VAL A 159 -11.72 5.63 -1.37
C VAL A 159 -12.91 5.36 -2.28
N ALA A 160 -13.53 4.19 -2.13
CA ALA A 160 -14.83 3.85 -2.69
C ALA A 160 -15.81 3.47 -1.58
N ARG A 161 -17.10 3.76 -1.77
CA ARG A 161 -18.14 3.33 -0.83
C ARG A 161 -18.59 1.91 -1.16
N THR A 162 -18.70 1.04 -0.15
CA THR A 162 -19.11 -0.36 -0.35
C THR A 162 -20.49 -0.50 -0.95
N GLY A 163 -21.39 0.46 -0.70
CA GLY A 163 -22.71 0.51 -1.32
C GLY A 163 -22.64 0.78 -2.83
N GLU A 164 -21.84 1.77 -3.25
CA GLU A 164 -21.63 2.12 -4.67
C GLU A 164 -20.97 0.95 -5.43
N ILE A 165 -20.04 0.22 -4.79
CA ILE A 165 -19.44 -0.98 -5.38
C ILE A 165 -20.49 -2.07 -5.61
N ALA A 166 -21.34 -2.32 -4.62
CA ALA A 166 -22.38 -3.34 -4.72
C ALA A 166 -23.41 -2.98 -5.81
N GLU A 167 -23.81 -1.72 -5.88
CA GLU A 167 -24.69 -1.18 -6.92
C GLU A 167 -24.09 -1.35 -8.33
N ALA A 168 -22.81 -1.01 -8.51
CA ALA A 168 -22.10 -1.21 -9.77
C ALA A 168 -21.99 -2.69 -10.20
N LEU A 169 -22.10 -3.62 -9.25
CA LEU A 169 -22.13 -5.06 -9.49
C LEU A 169 -23.55 -5.62 -9.67
N GLY A 170 -24.60 -4.78 -9.53
CA GLY A 170 -25.99 -5.23 -9.52
C GLY A 170 -26.33 -6.14 -8.33
N LYS A 171 -25.62 -5.97 -7.20
CA LYS A 171 -25.75 -6.82 -6.00
C LYS A 171 -26.07 -5.98 -4.76
N THR A 172 -26.50 -6.65 -3.69
CA THR A 172 -26.63 -6.02 -2.37
C THR A 172 -25.28 -5.96 -1.65
N ALA A 173 -25.14 -5.05 -0.69
CA ALA A 173 -23.94 -4.97 0.16
C ALA A 173 -23.65 -6.30 0.88
N ASN A 174 -24.70 -6.99 1.37
CA ASN A 174 -24.57 -8.31 1.98
C ASN A 174 -24.12 -9.37 0.97
N GLY A 175 -24.64 -9.32 -0.27
CA GLY A 175 -24.29 -10.24 -1.35
C GLY A 175 -22.84 -10.15 -1.83
N THR A 176 -22.10 -9.10 -1.45
CA THR A 176 -20.68 -8.92 -1.79
C THR A 176 -19.74 -9.01 -0.57
N SER A 177 -20.30 -9.24 0.63
CA SER A 177 -19.55 -9.24 1.89
C SER A 177 -18.44 -10.29 1.95
N VAL A 178 -18.68 -11.50 1.42
CA VAL A 178 -17.70 -12.60 1.38
C VAL A 178 -16.52 -12.25 0.48
N VAL A 179 -16.80 -11.73 -0.72
CA VAL A 179 -15.76 -11.30 -1.67
C VAL A 179 -14.93 -10.16 -1.08
N ARG A 180 -15.59 -9.16 -0.49
CA ARG A 180 -14.94 -8.06 0.22
C ARG A 180 -14.02 -8.57 1.33
N LYS A 181 -14.50 -9.49 2.17
CA LYS A 181 -13.73 -10.07 3.27
C LYS A 181 -12.48 -10.79 2.75
N SER A 182 -12.64 -11.61 1.71
CA SER A 182 -11.53 -12.32 1.08
C SER A 182 -10.46 -11.36 0.52
N LEU A 183 -10.88 -10.27 -0.14
CA LEU A 183 -9.96 -9.23 -0.64
C LEU A 183 -9.19 -8.51 0.49
N ILE A 184 -9.84 -8.28 1.63
CA ILE A 184 -9.18 -7.72 2.83
C ILE A 184 -8.17 -8.72 3.40
N GLU A 185 -8.53 -10.00 3.50
CA GLU A 185 -7.65 -11.06 3.99
C GLU A 185 -6.42 -11.27 3.09
N LYS A 186 -6.61 -11.13 1.77
CA LYS A 186 -5.51 -11.12 0.78
C LYS A 186 -4.67 -9.84 0.80
N GLY A 187 -5.08 -8.84 1.58
CA GLY A 187 -4.37 -7.56 1.71
C GLY A 187 -4.40 -6.72 0.43
N LEU A 188 -5.40 -6.89 -0.43
CA LEU A 188 -5.58 -6.08 -1.65
C LEU A 188 -6.29 -4.75 -1.37
N VAL A 189 -7.19 -4.78 -0.39
CA VAL A 189 -7.97 -3.61 0.05
C VAL A 189 -8.05 -3.56 1.58
N TYR A 190 -8.33 -2.39 2.13
CA TYR A 190 -8.60 -2.19 3.55
C TYR A 190 -9.74 -1.19 3.74
N SER A 191 -10.30 -1.12 4.95
CA SER A 191 -11.42 -0.23 5.30
C SER A 191 -10.90 0.98 6.09
N PRO A 192 -10.70 2.17 5.46
CA PRO A 192 -10.24 3.37 6.17
C PRO A 192 -11.32 4.01 7.05
N GLY A 193 -12.60 3.69 6.82
CA GLY A 193 -13.74 4.21 7.56
C GLY A 193 -14.99 3.37 7.35
N LEU A 194 -16.07 3.67 8.07
CA LEU A 194 -17.32 2.92 7.97
C LEU A 194 -17.87 2.97 6.53
N GLY A 195 -18.05 1.79 5.94
CA GLY A 195 -18.58 1.65 4.58
C GLY A 195 -17.63 2.12 3.47
N GLN A 196 -16.35 2.31 3.77
CA GLN A 196 -15.33 2.73 2.81
C GLN A 196 -14.32 1.60 2.54
N LEU A 197 -13.77 1.58 1.33
CA LEU A 197 -12.65 0.72 0.94
C LEU A 197 -11.60 1.52 0.17
N ALA A 198 -10.34 1.16 0.37
CA ALA A 198 -9.19 1.69 -0.37
C ALA A 198 -8.25 0.54 -0.76
N PHE A 199 -7.51 0.71 -1.85
CA PHE A 199 -6.42 -0.20 -2.19
C PHE A 199 -5.28 -0.08 -1.18
N THR A 200 -4.61 -1.18 -0.87
CA THR A 200 -3.47 -1.19 0.05
C THR A 200 -2.18 -0.66 -0.56
N VAL A 201 -2.11 -0.59 -1.90
CA VAL A 201 -0.93 -0.12 -2.63
C VAL A 201 -1.33 0.97 -3.63
N PRO A 202 -0.53 2.03 -3.78
CA PRO A 202 -0.78 3.07 -4.77
C PRO A 202 -0.76 2.53 -6.19
N GLY A 203 -1.43 3.20 -7.13
CA GLY A 203 -1.46 2.83 -8.55
C GLY A 203 -2.26 1.56 -8.91
N MET A 204 -2.74 0.80 -7.93
CA MET A 204 -3.54 -0.41 -8.16
C MET A 204 -4.85 -0.10 -8.88
N GLN A 205 -5.49 1.04 -8.59
CA GLN A 205 -6.70 1.47 -9.28
C GLN A 205 -6.46 1.58 -10.79
N ASP A 206 -5.41 2.29 -11.19
CA ASP A 206 -5.09 2.49 -12.61
C ASP A 206 -4.71 1.17 -13.29
N PHE A 207 -3.99 0.29 -12.58
CA PHE A 207 -3.67 -1.05 -13.08
C PHE A 207 -4.95 -1.86 -13.34
N VAL A 208 -5.87 -1.90 -12.37
CA VAL A 208 -7.14 -2.63 -12.50
C VAL A 208 -7.97 -2.09 -13.67
N LEU A 209 -8.04 -0.77 -13.85
CA LEU A 209 -8.74 -0.15 -14.98
C LEU A 209 -8.12 -0.52 -16.33
N ARG A 210 -6.78 -0.57 -16.43
CA ARG A 210 -6.09 -1.05 -17.64
C ARG A 210 -6.43 -2.52 -17.92
N GLN A 211 -6.38 -3.37 -16.91
CA GLN A 211 -6.68 -4.79 -17.05
C GLN A 211 -8.13 -5.03 -17.49
N ALA A 212 -9.08 -4.25 -16.97
CA ALA A 212 -10.50 -4.34 -17.34
C ALA A 212 -10.80 -3.89 -18.78
N GLY A 213 -9.95 -3.07 -19.39
CA GLY A 213 -10.07 -2.67 -20.79
C GLY A 213 -9.37 -3.62 -21.77
N GLN A 214 -8.65 -4.63 -21.27
CA GLN A 214 -8.00 -5.68 -22.07
C GLN A 214 -8.84 -6.98 -22.15
N VAL A 215 -10.00 -7.03 -21.48
CA VAL A 215 -10.95 -8.15 -21.48
C VAL A 215 -12.17 -7.78 -22.31
#